data_AF-F3YUX7-F1
#
_entry.id   AF-F3YUX7-F1
#
_cell.length_a   1.000
_cell.length_b   1.000
_cell.length_c   1.000
_cell.angle_alpha   90.00
_cell.angle_beta   90.00
_cell.angle_gamma   90.00
#
_symmetry.space_group_name_H-M   'P 1'
#
loop_
_entity.id
_entity.type
_entity.pdbx_description
1 polymer ?
#
loop_
_entity_poly.entity_id
_entity_poly.type
_entity_poly.pdbx_seq_one_letter_code
_entity_poly.pdbx_strand_id
1 'polypeptide(L)'
;MLRQDYPERGVGELISNLYHDFQRVLTQTVELAKAEMSEKTSKLAKDGVLVAVGGVLGFAGFLFLLLALTAALALAMPFWAAALIVGGLVSAIGAALAASGYSKMKKVDLTPERTVQSLKEDREWLKSQVS
;
A
#
# COMPACT_ATOMS: atom_id res chain seq x y z
N MET A 1 -73.38 -3.51 1.13
CA MET A 1 -72.31 -3.80 2.11
C MET A 1 -71.11 -4.34 1.36
N LEU A 2 -70.15 -3.50 0.96
CA LEU A 2 -68.80 -3.95 0.56
C LEU A 2 -67.84 -2.84 0.95
N ARG A 3 -67.27 -2.96 2.16
CA ARG A 3 -66.14 -2.13 2.60
C ARG A 3 -64.92 -2.68 1.88
N GLN A 4 -64.38 -1.93 0.93
CA GLN A 4 -63.03 -2.20 0.43
C GLN A 4 -62.07 -1.66 1.48
N ASP A 5 -61.50 -2.58 2.25
CA ASP A 5 -60.35 -2.31 3.10
C ASP A 5 -59.16 -2.05 2.17
N TYR A 6 -58.86 -0.77 1.93
CA TYR A 6 -57.59 -0.38 1.35
C TYR A 6 -56.52 -0.75 2.38
N PRO A 7 -55.59 -1.68 2.09
CA PRO A 7 -54.41 -1.83 2.92
C PRO A 7 -53.70 -0.50 2.85
N GLU A 8 -53.68 0.24 3.95
CA GLU A 8 -52.87 1.43 4.06
C GLU A 8 -51.46 1.04 3.66
N ARG A 9 -50.98 1.57 2.53
CA ARG A 9 -49.57 1.54 2.16
C ARG A 9 -48.86 2.36 3.21
N GLY A 10 -48.59 1.69 4.31
CA GLY A 10 -48.18 2.30 5.56
C GLY A 10 -46.81 2.89 5.37
N VAL A 11 -46.54 3.95 6.13
CA VAL A 11 -45.22 4.56 6.29
C VAL A 11 -44.11 3.52 6.51
N GLY A 12 -44.44 2.35 7.08
CA GLY A 12 -43.54 1.20 7.20
C GLY A 12 -43.06 0.57 5.88
N GLU A 13 -43.87 0.56 4.82
CA GLU A 13 -43.48 0.04 3.50
C GLU A 13 -42.52 1.01 2.78
N LEU A 14 -42.73 2.32 2.95
CA LEU A 14 -41.82 3.37 2.45
C LEU A 14 -40.46 3.34 3.16
N ILE A 15 -40.45 3.16 4.49
CA ILE A 15 -39.22 3.01 5.27
C ILE A 15 -38.48 1.71 4.90
N SER A 16 -39.21 0.61 4.71
CA SER A 16 -38.64 -0.66 4.24
C SER A 16 -37.98 -0.52 2.87
N ASN A 17 -38.65 0.15 1.93
CA ASN A 17 -38.11 0.39 0.58
C ASN A 17 -36.87 1.29 0.61
N LEU A 18 -36.86 2.35 1.43
CA LEU A 18 -35.69 3.23 1.59
C LEU A 18 -34.48 2.49 2.18
N TYR A 19 -34.70 1.60 3.15
CA TYR A 19 -33.64 0.76 3.70
C TYR A 19 -33.07 -0.22 2.66
N HIS A 20 -33.94 -0.82 1.84
CA HIS A 20 -33.52 -1.69 0.73
C HIS A 20 -32.72 -0.92 -0.34
N ASP A 21 -33.13 0.30 -0.68
CA ASP A 21 -32.42 1.13 -1.65
C ASP A 21 -31.07 1.61 -1.10
N PHE A 22 -30.98 1.94 0.19
CA PHE A 22 -29.71 2.27 0.85
C PHE A 22 -28.73 1.07 0.87
N GLN A 23 -29.23 -0.13 1.18
CA GLN A 23 -28.42 -1.37 1.09
C GLN A 23 -27.94 -1.64 -0.34
N ARG A 24 -28.76 -1.36 -1.37
CA ARG A 24 -28.35 -1.46 -2.79
C ARG A 24 -27.21 -0.51 -3.12
N VAL A 25 -27.33 0.77 -2.76
CA VAL A 25 -26.29 1.78 -3.04
C VAL A 25 -24.97 1.45 -2.33
N LEU A 26 -25.03 1.00 -1.08
CA LEU A 26 -23.82 0.56 -0.36
C LEU A 26 -23.16 -0.64 -1.04
N THR A 27 -23.94 -1.64 -1.45
CA THR A 27 -23.42 -2.82 -2.15
C THR A 27 -22.75 -2.41 -3.47
N GLN A 28 -23.39 -1.53 -4.24
CA GLN A 28 -22.83 -1.00 -5.49
C GLN A 28 -21.55 -0.20 -5.27
N THR A 29 -21.47 0.60 -4.22
CA THR A 29 -20.25 1.39 -3.89
C THR A 29 -19.09 0.47 -3.54
N VAL A 30 -19.35 -0.61 -2.78
CA VAL A 30 -18.35 -1.62 -2.46
C VAL A 30 -17.94 -2.42 -3.69
N GLU A 31 -18.89 -2.82 -4.53
CA GLU A 31 -18.61 -3.54 -5.79
C GLU A 31 -17.80 -2.69 -6.77
N LEU A 32 -18.15 -1.42 -6.91
CA LEU A 32 -17.42 -0.48 -7.76
C LEU A 32 -16.01 -0.22 -7.22
N ALA A 33 -15.87 0.04 -5.92
CA ALA A 33 -14.57 0.21 -5.28
C ALA A 33 -13.69 -1.04 -5.43
N LYS A 34 -14.27 -2.24 -5.28
CA LYS A 34 -13.58 -3.50 -5.56
C LYS A 34 -13.17 -3.63 -7.03
N ALA A 35 -14.04 -3.28 -7.96
CA ALA A 35 -13.74 -3.34 -9.39
C ALA A 35 -12.59 -2.38 -9.76
N GLU A 36 -12.63 -1.13 -9.27
CA GLU A 36 -11.59 -0.14 -9.53
C GLU A 36 -10.25 -0.54 -8.88
N MET A 37 -10.26 -1.05 -7.65
CA MET A 37 -9.06 -1.60 -7.01
C MET A 37 -8.50 -2.80 -7.77
N SER A 38 -9.36 -3.71 -8.23
CA SER A 38 -8.97 -4.89 -9.00
C SER A 38 -8.33 -4.48 -10.34
N GLU A 39 -8.90 -3.50 -11.03
CA GLU A 39 -8.37 -2.99 -12.29
C GLU A 39 -7.00 -2.32 -12.09
N LYS A 40 -6.86 -1.44 -11.09
CA LYS A 40 -5.57 -0.82 -10.76
C LYS A 40 -4.53 -1.88 -10.39
N THR A 41 -4.88 -2.83 -9.53
CA THR A 41 -3.96 -3.89 -9.10
C THR A 41 -3.57 -4.79 -10.28
N SER A 42 -4.50 -5.15 -11.15
CA SER A 42 -4.24 -5.96 -12.36
C SER A 42 -3.31 -5.23 -13.33
N LYS A 43 -3.49 -3.92 -13.51
CA LYS A 43 -2.61 -3.11 -14.36
C LYS A 43 -1.20 -3.01 -13.77
N LEU A 44 -1.08 -2.71 -12.48
CA LEU A 44 0.20 -2.73 -11.76
C LEU A 44 0.87 -4.11 -11.80
N ALA A 45 0.09 -5.19 -11.70
CA ALA A 45 0.62 -6.55 -11.76
C ALA A 45 1.19 -6.86 -13.14
N LYS A 46 0.46 -6.55 -14.22
CA LYS A 46 0.91 -6.78 -15.60
C LYS A 46 2.18 -5.98 -15.93
N ASP A 47 2.21 -4.70 -15.57
CA ASP A 47 3.36 -3.83 -15.84
C ASP A 47 4.53 -4.13 -14.89
N GLY A 48 4.24 -4.68 -13.70
CA GLY A 48 5.22 -5.07 -12.70
C GLY A 48 6.02 -6.32 -13.05
N VAL A 49 5.50 -7.22 -13.91
CA VAL A 49 6.20 -8.47 -14.28
C VAL A 49 7.52 -8.18 -14.98
N LEU A 50 7.54 -7.29 -15.97
CA LEU A 50 8.76 -6.95 -16.70
C LEU A 50 9.81 -6.29 -15.80
N VAL A 51 9.36 -5.41 -14.89
CA VAL A 51 10.25 -4.77 -13.91
C VAL A 51 10.80 -5.79 -12.92
N ALA A 52 9.97 -6.73 -12.45
CA ALA A 52 10.40 -7.81 -11.56
C ALA A 52 11.43 -8.73 -12.24
N VAL A 53 11.14 -9.20 -13.46
CA VAL A 53 12.05 -10.05 -14.24
C VAL A 53 13.36 -9.30 -14.55
N GLY A 54 13.26 -8.05 -15.00
CA GLY A 54 14.42 -7.20 -15.24
C GLY A 54 15.24 -6.97 -13.97
N GLY A 55 14.59 -6.78 -12.83
CA GLY A 55 15.23 -6.67 -11.52
C GLY A 55 15.98 -7.95 -11.12
N VAL A 56 15.37 -9.13 -11.30
CA VAL A 56 16.00 -10.42 -11.03
C VAL A 56 17.20 -10.65 -11.94
N LEU A 57 17.06 -10.42 -13.25
CA LEU A 57 18.15 -10.57 -14.21
C LEU A 57 19.27 -9.56 -13.96
N GLY A 58 18.92 -8.31 -13.68
CA GLY A 58 19.88 -7.26 -13.34
C GLY A 58 20.64 -7.57 -12.05
N PHE A 59 19.96 -8.09 -11.03
CA PHE A 59 20.58 -8.55 -9.79
C PHE A 59 21.54 -9.72 -10.02
N ALA A 60 21.11 -10.73 -10.80
CA ALA A 60 21.99 -11.84 -11.17
C ALA A 60 23.23 -11.35 -11.93
N GLY A 61 23.05 -10.47 -12.93
CA GLY A 61 24.16 -9.84 -13.66
C GLY A 61 25.11 -9.06 -12.76
N PHE A 62 24.57 -8.31 -11.79
CA PHE A 62 25.38 -7.62 -10.77
C PHE A 62 26.21 -8.58 -9.92
N LEU A 63 25.66 -9.73 -9.50
CA LEU A 63 26.45 -10.76 -8.80
C LEU A 63 27.60 -11.31 -9.66
N PHE A 64 27.37 -11.53 -10.96
CA PHE A 64 28.43 -11.92 -11.89
C PHE A 64 29.50 -10.84 -12.05
N LEU A 65 29.13 -9.56 -12.07
CA LEU A 65 30.09 -8.45 -12.09
C LEU A 65 30.93 -8.39 -10.81
N LEU A 66 30.32 -8.60 -9.64
CA LEU A 66 31.06 -8.68 -8.37
C LEU A 66 32.01 -9.89 -8.34
N LEU A 67 31.58 -11.02 -8.86
CA LEU A 67 32.42 -12.20 -9.01
C LEU A 67 33.58 -11.93 -9.98
N ALA A 68 33.32 -11.29 -11.12
CA ALA A 68 34.34 -10.93 -12.09
C ALA A 68 35.36 -9.95 -11.49
N LEU A 69 34.90 -8.95 -10.73
CA LEU A 69 35.77 -8.02 -10.01
C LEU A 69 36.63 -8.76 -8.97
N THR A 70 36.03 -9.68 -8.22
CA THR A 70 36.75 -10.52 -7.25
C THR A 70 37.80 -11.38 -7.94
N ALA A 71 37.46 -12.02 -9.06
CA ALA A 71 38.37 -12.84 -9.85
C ALA A 71 39.51 -12.02 -10.46
N ALA A 72 39.22 -10.82 -10.96
CA ALA A 72 40.23 -9.90 -11.48
C ALA A 72 41.23 -9.48 -10.38
N LEU A 73 40.73 -9.17 -9.19
CA LEU A 73 41.58 -8.79 -8.05
C LEU A 73 42.37 -10.01 -7.53
N ALA A 74 41.82 -11.21 -7.63
CA ALA A 74 42.49 -12.45 -7.29
C ALA A 74 43.69 -12.79 -8.21
N LEU A 75 43.88 -12.07 -9.33
CA LEU A 75 45.11 -12.15 -10.13
C LEU A 75 46.32 -11.52 -9.41
N ALA A 76 46.07 -10.61 -8.47
CA ALA A 76 47.12 -9.90 -7.73
C ALA A 76 47.25 -10.36 -6.27
N MET A 77 46.25 -11.07 -5.73
CA MET A 77 46.23 -11.49 -4.32
C MET A 77 45.41 -12.78 -4.11
N PRO A 78 45.48 -13.45 -2.95
CA PRO A 78 44.67 -14.63 -2.68
C PRO A 78 43.16 -14.36 -2.82
N PHE A 79 42.42 -15.32 -3.38
CA PHE A 79 40.98 -15.19 -3.65
C PHE A 79 40.17 -14.78 -2.42
N TRP A 80 40.51 -15.32 -1.23
CA TRP A 80 39.81 -14.97 0.02
C TRP A 80 39.96 -13.48 0.37
N ALA A 81 41.13 -12.90 0.14
CA ALA A 81 41.38 -11.49 0.45
C ALA A 81 40.69 -10.57 -0.56
N ALA A 82 40.71 -10.94 -1.84
CA ALA A 82 39.95 -10.26 -2.88
C ALA A 82 38.43 -10.25 -2.57
N ALA A 83 37.89 -11.40 -2.17
CA ALA A 83 36.48 -11.55 -1.81
C ALA A 83 36.10 -10.70 -0.58
N LEU A 84 36.97 -10.61 0.42
CA LEU A 84 36.74 -9.75 1.60
C LEU A 84 36.74 -8.27 1.24
N ILE A 85 37.63 -7.83 0.34
CA ILE A 85 37.68 -6.43 -0.09
C ILE A 85 36.41 -6.06 -0.86
N VAL A 86 36.06 -6.83 -1.89
CA VAL A 86 34.88 -6.57 -2.72
C VAL A 86 33.60 -6.70 -1.89
N GLY A 87 33.47 -7.77 -1.12
CA GLY A 87 32.33 -8.01 -0.24
C GLY A 87 32.19 -6.95 0.85
N GLY A 88 33.31 -6.51 1.44
CA GLY A 88 33.34 -5.43 2.42
C GLY A 88 32.87 -4.09 1.85
N LEU A 89 33.36 -3.71 0.67
CA LEU A 89 32.94 -2.51 -0.05
C LEU A 89 31.44 -2.49 -0.33
N VAL A 90 30.92 -3.58 -0.94
CA VAL A 90 29.50 -3.68 -1.28
C VAL A 90 28.63 -3.70 -0.02
N SER A 91 29.06 -4.41 1.03
CA SER A 91 28.34 -4.46 2.31
C SER A 91 28.30 -3.09 2.99
N ALA A 92 29.38 -2.31 2.93
CA ALA A 92 29.42 -0.96 3.48
C ALA A 92 28.45 -0.03 2.74
N ILE A 93 28.44 -0.07 1.41
CA ILE A 93 27.47 0.69 0.59
C ILE A 93 26.04 0.26 0.92
N GLY A 94 25.78 -1.05 0.99
CA GLY A 94 24.47 -1.61 1.33
C GLY A 94 23.99 -1.17 2.72
N ALA A 95 24.87 -1.21 3.72
CA ALA A 95 24.57 -0.76 5.07
C ALA A 95 24.26 0.75 5.11
N ALA A 96 25.01 1.57 4.38
CA ALA A 96 24.76 3.02 4.29
C ALA A 96 23.40 3.33 3.63
N LEU A 97 23.07 2.64 2.53
CA LEU A 97 21.77 2.78 1.86
C LEU A 97 20.62 2.32 2.76
N ALA A 98 20.77 1.18 3.43
CA ALA A 98 19.77 0.67 4.36
C ALA A 98 19.56 1.63 5.54
N ALA A 99 20.63 2.15 6.13
CA ALA A 99 20.57 3.13 7.21
C ALA A 99 19.90 4.44 6.76
N SER A 100 20.21 4.91 5.54
CA SER A 100 19.58 6.10 4.95
C SER A 100 18.08 5.88 4.71
N GLY A 101 17.70 4.74 4.12
CA GLY A 101 16.31 4.36 3.90
C GLY A 101 15.52 4.27 5.20
N TYR A 102 16.07 3.57 6.21
CA TYR A 102 15.48 3.47 7.54
C TYR A 102 15.31 4.84 8.20
N SER A 103 16.32 5.70 8.09
CA SER A 103 16.27 7.06 8.63
C SER A 103 15.21 7.92 7.94
N LYS A 104 15.00 7.75 6.63
CA LYS A 104 13.94 8.44 5.89
C LYS A 104 12.55 7.94 6.30
N MET A 105 12.36 6.62 6.43
CA MET A 105 11.10 6.05 6.90
C MET A 105 10.73 6.53 8.31
N LYS A 106 11.72 6.68 9.20
CA LYS A 106 11.50 7.24 10.55
C LYS A 106 11.09 8.72 10.54
N LYS A 107 11.42 9.46 9.48
CA LYS A 107 11.08 10.89 9.31
C LYS A 107 9.78 11.12 8.56
N VAL A 108 9.23 10.11 7.89
CA VAL A 108 7.90 10.19 7.32
C VAL A 108 6.93 10.10 8.49
N ASP A 109 6.42 11.24 8.92
CA ASP A 109 5.31 11.30 9.87
C ASP A 109 4.08 10.75 9.13
N LEU A 110 3.80 9.46 9.34
CA LEU A 110 2.64 8.78 8.76
C LEU A 110 1.32 9.26 9.38
N THR A 111 1.40 10.18 10.34
CA THR A 111 0.24 10.80 10.97
C THR A 111 -0.43 11.74 9.96
N PRO A 112 -1.66 11.46 9.48
CA PRO A 112 -2.34 12.37 8.58
C PRO A 112 -2.74 13.62 9.38
N GLU A 113 -1.96 14.70 9.23
CA GLU A 113 -2.13 15.95 9.98
C GLU A 113 -3.56 16.49 9.88
N ARG A 114 -4.15 16.39 8.69
CA ARG A 114 -5.54 16.79 8.42
C ARG A 114 -6.54 15.97 9.22
N THR A 115 -6.41 14.64 9.23
CA THR A 115 -7.32 13.75 9.96
C THR A 115 -7.20 13.95 11.47
N VAL A 116 -5.98 14.15 11.99
CA VAL A 116 -5.78 14.43 13.41
C VAL A 116 -6.35 15.79 13.81
N GLN A 117 -6.26 16.79 12.93
CA GLN A 117 -6.84 18.11 13.18
C GLN A 117 -8.37 18.06 13.16
N SER A 118 -8.98 17.37 12.20
CA SER A 118 -10.44 17.16 12.16
C SER A 118 -10.95 16.47 13.44
N LEU A 119 -10.25 15.42 13.89
CA LEU A 119 -10.62 14.71 15.13
C LEU A 119 -10.46 15.57 16.39
N LYS A 120 -9.53 16.55 16.40
CA LYS A 120 -9.40 17.52 17.50
C LYS A 120 -10.54 18.53 17.48
N GLU A 121 -10.88 19.07 16.33
CA GLU A 121 -12.00 20.00 16.15
C GLU A 121 -13.33 19.35 16.54
N ASP A 122 -13.56 18.10 16.12
CA ASP A 122 -14.74 17.32 16.51
C ASP A 122 -14.82 17.12 18.03
N ARG A 123 -13.68 16.87 18.69
CA ARG A 123 -13.61 16.69 20.15
C ARG A 123 -13.90 17.99 20.91
N GLU A 124 -13.41 19.12 20.42
CA GLU A 124 -13.68 20.44 21.02
C GLU A 124 -15.14 20.83 20.84
N TRP A 125 -15.71 20.59 19.66
CA TRP A 125 -17.13 20.81 19.40
C TRP A 125 -18.02 19.97 20.33
N LEU A 126 -17.72 18.67 20.49
CA LEU A 126 -18.45 17.80 21.42
C LEU A 126 -18.37 18.27 22.88
N LYS A 127 -17.22 18.77 23.34
CA LYS A 127 -17.09 19.32 24.70
C LYS A 127 -17.91 20.60 24.88
N SER A 128 -18.04 21.43 23.85
CA SER A 128 -18.82 22.66 23.91
C SER A 128 -20.34 22.45 23.93
N GLN A 129 -20.81 21.27 23.49
CA GLN A 129 -22.24 20.89 23.50
C GLN A 129 -22.69 20.25 24.81
N VAL A 130 -21.76 19.71 25.60
CA VAL A 130 -22.06 18.96 26.83
C VAL A 130 -21.76 19.78 28.10
N SER A 131 -21.06 20.91 27.97
CA SER A 131 -20.84 21.92 29.02
C SER A 131 -21.79 23.09 28.88
#